data_AF-A0A517PW09-F1
#
_entry.id   AF-A0A517PW09-F1
#
_cell.length_a   1.000
_cell.length_b   1.000
_cell.length_c   1.000
_cell.angle_alpha   90.00
_cell.angle_beta   90.00
_cell.angle_gamma   90.00
#
_symmetry.space_group_name_H-M   'P 1'
#
loop_
_entity.id
_entity.type
_entity.pdbx_description
1 polymer ?
#
loop_
_entity_poly.entity_id
_entity_poly.type
_entity_poly.pdbx_seq_one_letter_code
_entity_poly.pdbx_strand_id
1 'polypeptide(L)'
;MQKREKILAAIFGTIILVWLGMPVINSTFIEPVQTRQNQLKVLNQQIDQKENKELELLRSARQLGDWVAHSLPPDEHDAQRLYLEWLSDVAELSGITNLKLSPGRRIREGKTYIAIQVSLEGTATYAQLAQFLLHFYQTDLRQNIINLELDSTGTAKADQLEVKLTAEGLALSKARPREQLFPRTRLSESLNFDATSLKLNGAGEFPNETPFRVRINQEFLTVNAIKGDTWTVTRGTSQTVPARYEAGTPVELAPMNQTAEGSTKLQQTLTQDAQLLKVLSDRYFPSGESFLIKIDNEILNVSSRTSTEWTVQRGVLDTRPASHNKGAAVTQVPEYLQALYDYQQIADNSPFAKPVPDKVYQLELRDIGKQTLIRGNSLDLSLPLAGINPSQSAPKISVKSDLLGIVAQAGKLQWAPATEQKTGTFPVTITATQGDQKVERTFEIEFMEKNTAPKLETVSTVTAYQTRPLTLQVKATDSDQPAQKLMFELESGAPEGMRINSQTGELTWTPSVATEMKEYPVTVKVTDSGIPSASSTQKLTVNVTLDDAFFTFLTGSIELDGRRIAWIRNRATNEKREVKEGDSIDVADLHAVVKTITDQHIILEIDGKPWMLSLGENFRSLRNLASVPVLN
;
A
#
# COMPACT_ATOMS: atom_id res chain seq x y z
N MET A 1 -27.49 5.62 105.28
CA MET A 1 -26.86 5.23 104.00
C MET A 1 -26.28 3.83 104.13
N GLN A 2 -26.64 2.91 103.23
CA GLN A 2 -26.06 1.57 103.15
C GLN A 2 -24.64 1.63 102.53
N LYS A 3 -23.81 0.62 102.80
CA LYS A 3 -22.37 0.57 102.45
C LYS A 3 -22.06 0.89 100.97
N ARG A 4 -22.99 0.61 100.07
CA ARG A 4 -22.88 0.87 98.62
C ARG A 4 -22.98 2.36 98.26
N GLU A 5 -23.80 3.14 98.97
CA GLU A 5 -23.97 4.58 98.71
C GLU A 5 -22.71 5.38 99.07
N LYS A 6 -21.98 4.97 100.11
CA LYS A 6 -20.71 5.61 100.49
C LYS A 6 -19.61 5.36 99.46
N ILE A 7 -19.54 4.16 98.90
CA ILE A 7 -18.57 3.83 97.85
C ILE A 7 -18.92 4.61 96.57
N LEU A 8 -20.20 4.67 96.21
CA LEU A 8 -20.63 5.44 95.05
C LEU A 8 -20.34 6.94 95.22
N ALA A 9 -20.62 7.52 96.39
CA ALA A 9 -20.33 8.92 96.69
C ALA A 9 -18.82 9.22 96.71
N ALA A 10 -18.00 8.31 97.23
CA ALA A 10 -16.55 8.44 97.19
C ALA A 10 -16.01 8.41 95.75
N ILE A 11 -16.46 7.43 94.95
CA ILE A 11 -16.10 7.32 93.53
C ILE A 11 -16.53 8.59 92.77
N PHE A 12 -17.77 9.04 92.99
CA PHE A 12 -18.30 10.25 92.37
C PHE A 12 -17.53 11.51 92.78
N GLY A 13 -17.15 11.62 94.05
CA GLY A 13 -16.31 12.71 94.56
C GLY A 13 -14.91 12.73 93.94
N THR A 14 -14.26 11.57 93.80
CA THR A 14 -12.96 11.47 93.07
C THR A 14 -13.10 11.81 91.59
N ILE A 15 -14.18 11.37 90.93
CA ILE A 15 -14.42 11.72 89.53
C ILE A 15 -14.61 13.23 89.37
N ILE A 16 -15.36 13.87 90.28
CA ILE A 16 -15.54 15.33 90.27
C ILE A 16 -14.21 16.06 90.53
N LEU A 17 -13.38 15.58 91.47
CA LEU A 17 -12.07 16.17 91.74
C LEU A 17 -11.11 16.05 90.55
N VAL A 18 -11.07 14.90 89.90
CA VAL A 18 -10.31 14.71 88.65
C VAL A 18 -10.86 15.62 87.56
N TRP A 19 -12.19 15.71 87.42
CA TRP A 19 -12.83 16.55 86.42
C TRP A 19 -12.57 18.06 86.65
N LEU A 20 -12.56 18.52 87.89
CA LEU A 20 -12.24 19.91 88.26
C LEU A 20 -10.73 20.22 88.20
N GLY A 21 -9.87 19.23 88.40
CA GLY A 21 -8.41 19.38 88.31
C GLY A 21 -7.86 19.30 86.88
N MET A 22 -8.55 18.60 85.98
CA MET A 22 -8.15 18.44 84.57
C MET A 22 -7.95 19.77 83.81
N PRO A 23 -8.77 20.83 83.97
CA PRO A 23 -8.55 22.12 83.33
C PRO A 23 -7.23 22.79 83.74
N VAL A 24 -6.85 22.69 85.02
CA VAL A 24 -5.59 23.26 85.52
C VAL A 24 -4.41 22.48 84.95
N ILE A 25 -4.46 21.14 84.98
CA ILE A 25 -3.41 20.28 84.41
C ILE A 25 -3.27 20.52 82.91
N ASN A 26 -4.40 20.64 82.20
CA ASN A 26 -4.42 20.92 80.77
C ASN A 26 -3.74 22.26 80.46
N SER A 27 -4.10 23.34 81.17
CA SER A 27 -3.56 24.68 80.90
C SER A 27 -2.12 24.90 81.37
N THR A 28 -1.70 24.33 82.50
CA THR A 28 -0.33 24.55 83.03
C THR A 28 0.73 23.62 82.42
N PHE A 29 0.36 22.40 82.04
CA PHE A 29 1.35 21.40 81.61
C PHE A 29 1.14 20.90 80.18
N ILE A 30 -0.10 20.62 79.78
CA ILE A 30 -0.36 19.95 78.48
C ILE A 30 -0.36 20.97 77.34
N GLU A 31 -1.05 22.09 77.48
CA GLU A 31 -1.20 23.10 76.45
C GLU A 31 0.12 23.79 76.05
N PRO A 32 1.04 24.15 76.98
CA PRO A 32 2.35 24.70 76.60
C PRO A 32 3.24 23.67 75.87
N VAL A 33 3.17 22.40 76.27
CA VAL A 33 3.91 21.31 75.60
C VAL A 33 3.35 21.07 74.21
N GLN A 34 2.03 21.00 74.06
CA GLN A 34 1.36 20.89 72.76
C GLN A 34 1.66 22.10 71.87
N THR A 35 1.68 23.31 72.42
CA THR A 35 2.04 24.53 71.70
C THR A 35 3.48 24.47 71.20
N ARG A 36 4.43 24.06 72.04
CA ARG A 36 5.84 23.89 71.63
C ARG A 36 6.03 22.75 70.61
N GLN A 37 5.31 21.64 70.76
CA GLN A 37 5.31 20.54 69.78
C GLN A 37 4.75 21.01 68.43
N ASN A 38 3.68 21.80 68.42
CA ASN A 38 3.12 22.40 67.21
C ASN A 38 4.09 23.41 66.60
N GLN A 39 4.74 24.25 67.40
CA GLN A 39 5.76 25.19 66.92
C GLN A 39 6.97 24.47 66.30
N LEU A 40 7.48 23.40 66.94
CA LEU A 40 8.54 22.56 66.37
C LEU A 40 8.11 21.91 65.06
N LYS A 41 6.87 21.42 64.98
CA LYS A 41 6.32 20.86 63.74
C LYS A 41 6.25 21.90 62.62
N VAL A 42 5.79 23.11 62.91
CA VAL A 42 5.73 24.22 61.94
C VAL A 42 7.14 24.65 61.53
N LEU A 43 8.08 24.73 62.47
CA LEU A 43 9.46 25.14 62.17
C LEU A 43 10.18 24.08 61.32
N ASN A 44 9.98 22.79 61.60
CA ASN A 44 10.50 21.70 60.77
C ASN A 44 9.89 21.74 59.37
N GLN A 45 8.58 21.97 59.25
CA GLN A 45 7.95 22.15 57.93
C GLN A 45 8.54 23.35 57.16
N GLN A 46 8.91 24.43 57.84
CA GLN A 46 9.57 25.58 57.21
C GLN A 46 11.01 25.28 56.79
N ILE A 47 11.74 24.47 57.57
CA ILE A 47 13.09 23.99 57.21
C ILE A 47 12.98 23.10 55.97
N ASP A 48 12.10 22.11 55.97
CA ASP A 48 11.86 21.22 54.82
C ASP A 48 11.46 22.01 53.57
N GLN A 49 10.60 23.03 53.71
CA GLN A 49 10.23 23.92 52.61
C GLN A 49 11.43 24.71 52.06
N LYS A 50 12.30 25.22 52.94
CA LYS A 50 13.49 25.96 52.53
C LYS A 50 14.55 25.06 51.90
N GLU A 51 14.77 23.86 52.42
CA GLU A 51 15.68 22.87 51.84
C GLU A 51 15.19 22.43 50.46
N ASN A 52 13.89 22.18 50.30
CA ASN A 52 13.30 21.90 49.00
C ASN A 52 13.43 23.07 48.02
N LYS A 53 13.28 24.31 48.50
CA LYS A 53 13.48 25.53 47.70
C LYS A 53 14.93 25.69 47.26
N GLU A 54 15.89 25.40 48.13
CA GLU A 54 17.32 25.43 47.81
C GLU A 54 17.67 24.34 46.79
N LEU A 55 17.14 23.13 46.96
CA LEU A 55 17.30 22.04 45.99
C LEU A 55 16.68 22.39 44.62
N GLU A 56 15.50 23.02 44.61
CA GLU A 56 14.84 23.53 43.41
C GLU A 56 15.69 24.60 42.71
N LEU A 57 16.29 25.52 43.47
CA LEU A 57 17.19 26.56 42.95
C LEU A 57 18.48 25.96 42.38
N LEU A 58 19.09 24.98 43.04
CA LEU A 58 20.28 24.29 42.54
C LEU A 58 19.98 23.51 41.25
N ARG A 59 18.82 22.83 41.19
CA ARG A 59 18.34 22.16 39.97
C ARG A 59 18.11 23.16 38.84
N SER A 60 17.40 24.25 39.12
CA SER A 60 17.13 25.32 38.15
C SER A 60 18.40 26.01 37.68
N ALA A 61 19.40 26.18 38.55
CA ALA A 61 20.70 26.75 38.19
C ALA A 61 21.52 25.81 37.28
N ARG A 62 21.53 24.51 37.56
CA ARG A 62 22.15 23.50 36.68
C ARG A 62 21.43 23.45 35.32
N GLN A 63 20.10 23.45 35.33
CA GLN A 63 19.27 23.44 34.14
C GLN A 63 19.46 24.71 33.29
N LEU A 64 19.61 25.87 33.94
CA LEU A 64 19.94 27.12 33.25
C LEU A 64 21.34 27.09 32.63
N GLY A 65 22.34 26.52 33.32
CA GLY A 65 23.68 26.35 32.77
C GLY A 65 23.68 25.49 31.51
N ASP A 66 22.89 24.41 31.52
CA ASP A 66 22.67 23.55 30.36
C ASP A 66 21.94 24.29 29.22
N TRP A 67 20.90 25.07 29.53
CA TRP A 67 20.21 25.87 28.52
C TRP A 67 21.11 26.91 27.88
N VAL A 68 21.97 27.55 28.66
CA VAL A 68 22.97 28.51 28.17
C VAL A 68 23.94 27.84 27.21
N ALA A 69 24.43 26.63 27.51
CA ALA A 69 25.36 25.89 26.66
C ALA A 69 24.77 25.54 25.29
N HIS A 70 23.47 25.23 25.25
CA HIS A 70 22.76 24.79 24.04
C HIS A 70 21.92 25.90 23.37
N SER A 71 22.08 27.14 23.80
CA SER A 71 21.35 28.30 23.23
C SER A 71 22.10 28.97 22.08
N LEU A 72 21.38 29.65 21.21
CA LEU A 72 21.97 30.51 20.17
C LEU A 72 22.85 31.62 20.80
N PRO A 73 23.81 32.19 20.04
CA PRO A 73 24.64 33.30 20.52
C PRO A 73 23.79 34.46 21.06
N PRO A 74 24.30 35.24 22.02
CA PRO A 74 23.51 36.27 22.70
C PRO A 74 23.18 37.49 21.84
N ASP A 75 23.93 37.73 20.75
CA ASP A 75 23.63 38.79 19.79
C ASP A 75 22.53 38.35 18.82
N GLU A 76 21.51 39.18 18.67
CA GLU A 76 20.30 38.83 17.92
C GLU A 76 20.51 38.72 16.40
N HIS A 77 21.50 39.45 15.85
CA HIS A 77 21.80 39.41 14.42
C HIS A 77 22.68 38.19 14.10
N ASP A 78 23.69 37.93 14.93
CA ASP A 78 24.50 36.71 14.79
C ASP A 78 23.67 35.45 15.01
N ALA A 79 22.80 35.44 16.03
CA ALA A 79 21.90 34.32 16.27
C ALA A 79 20.99 34.05 15.08
N GLN A 80 20.38 35.09 14.49
CA GLN A 80 19.50 34.94 13.33
C GLN A 80 20.26 34.45 12.09
N ARG A 81 21.42 35.03 11.79
CA ARG A 81 22.25 34.62 10.65
C ARG A 81 22.70 33.16 10.78
N LEU A 82 23.25 32.79 11.93
CA LEU A 82 23.78 31.45 12.17
C LEU A 82 22.68 30.39 12.23
N TYR A 83 21.50 30.74 12.77
CA TYR A 83 20.37 29.82 12.81
C TYR A 83 19.75 29.61 11.42
N LEU A 84 19.68 30.66 10.59
CA LEU A 84 19.30 30.55 9.18
C LEU A 84 20.25 29.63 8.40
N GLU A 85 21.55 29.84 8.54
CA GLU A 85 22.58 29.02 7.87
C GLU A 85 22.44 27.54 8.27
N TRP A 86 22.36 27.27 9.58
CA TRP A 86 22.21 25.91 10.08
C TRP A 86 20.90 25.23 9.63
N LEU A 87 19.76 25.94 9.66
CA LEU A 87 18.49 25.39 9.19
C LEU A 87 18.52 25.06 7.70
N SER A 88 19.17 25.91 6.89
CA SER A 88 19.34 25.67 5.46
C SER A 88 20.11 24.36 5.23
N ASP A 89 21.24 24.22 5.93
CA ASP A 89 22.11 23.05 5.85
C ASP A 89 21.38 21.75 6.24
N VAL A 90 20.58 21.76 7.30
CA VAL A 90 19.82 20.58 7.75
C VAL A 90 18.67 20.24 6.80
N ALA A 91 18.03 21.25 6.21
CA ALA A 91 16.98 21.05 5.22
C ALA A 91 17.52 20.43 3.93
N GLU A 92 18.62 20.95 3.39
CA GLU A 92 19.28 20.41 2.20
C GLU A 92 19.80 18.99 2.45
N LEU A 93 20.44 18.75 3.60
CA LEU A 93 20.90 17.43 4.02
C LEU A 93 19.77 16.40 4.04
N SER A 94 18.56 16.82 4.39
CA SER A 94 17.39 15.95 4.49
C SER A 94 16.66 15.81 3.15
N GLY A 95 17.18 16.40 2.07
CA GLY A 95 16.64 16.30 0.72
C GLY A 95 15.47 17.24 0.43
N ILE A 96 15.27 18.29 1.23
CA ILE A 96 14.28 19.34 0.93
C ILE A 96 14.77 20.13 -0.28
N THR A 97 13.90 20.30 -1.28
CA THR A 97 14.18 21.00 -2.53
C THR A 97 13.35 22.29 -2.62
N ASN A 98 13.65 23.17 -3.57
CA ASN A 98 12.99 24.49 -3.72
C ASN A 98 12.99 25.30 -2.40
N LEU A 99 14.07 25.15 -1.64
CA LEU A 99 14.20 25.65 -0.29
C LEU A 99 14.29 27.17 -0.29
N LYS A 100 13.45 27.80 0.53
CA LYS A 100 13.43 29.24 0.77
C LYS A 100 13.37 29.49 2.27
N LEU A 101 14.39 30.14 2.81
CA LEU A 101 14.41 30.57 4.20
C LEU A 101 14.19 32.07 4.29
N SER A 102 13.53 32.51 5.35
CA SER A 102 13.31 33.93 5.62
C SER A 102 13.42 34.22 7.12
N PRO A 103 14.06 35.34 7.49
CA PRO A 103 14.12 35.77 8.88
C PRO A 103 12.71 36.07 9.41
N GLY A 104 12.36 35.50 10.55
CA GLY A 104 11.11 35.77 11.25
C GLY A 104 11.26 36.84 12.33
N ARG A 105 10.32 36.83 13.28
CA ARG A 105 10.31 37.75 14.43
C ARG A 105 11.45 37.45 15.40
N ARG A 106 11.91 38.50 16.08
CA ARG A 106 12.83 38.44 17.22
C ARG A 106 12.08 38.93 18.45
N ILE A 107 11.76 38.01 19.36
CA ILE A 107 10.91 38.29 20.51
C ILE A 107 11.79 38.36 21.76
N ARG A 108 11.83 39.53 22.40
CA ARG A 108 12.68 39.75 23.58
C ARG A 108 11.87 39.57 24.86
N GLU A 109 12.31 38.65 25.70
CA GLU A 109 11.72 38.40 27.02
C GLU A 109 12.65 38.95 28.12
N GLY A 110 12.43 40.22 28.44
CA GLY A 110 13.20 40.98 29.42
C GLY A 110 14.70 41.03 29.10
N LYS A 111 15.53 40.71 30.10
CA LYS A 111 17.01 40.61 29.97
C LYS A 111 17.51 39.17 29.89
N THR A 112 16.59 38.20 29.78
CA THR A 112 16.90 36.77 29.95
C THR A 112 17.26 36.13 28.62
N TYR A 113 16.41 36.29 27.61
CA TYR A 113 16.64 35.70 26.28
C TYR A 113 15.92 36.45 25.16
N ILE A 114 16.28 36.09 23.93
CA ILE A 114 15.63 36.51 22.69
C ILE A 114 15.24 35.24 21.93
N ALA A 115 13.96 35.09 21.58
CA ALA A 115 13.51 34.03 20.69
C ALA A 115 13.67 34.47 19.23
N ILE A 116 14.39 33.68 18.45
CA ILE A 116 14.74 33.95 17.05
C ILE A 116 13.91 33.03 16.17
N GLN A 117 12.96 33.59 15.42
CA GLN A 117 12.15 32.82 14.48
C GLN A 117 12.76 32.82 13.09
N VAL A 118 12.64 31.70 12.41
CA VAL A 118 13.03 31.47 11.02
C VAL A 118 11.90 30.72 10.33
N SER A 119 11.46 31.23 9.18
CA SER A 119 10.49 30.55 8.34
C SER A 119 11.21 29.79 7.23
N LEU A 120 10.76 28.58 6.96
CA LEU A 120 11.26 27.69 5.93
C LEU A 120 10.09 27.24 5.05
N GLU A 121 10.25 27.41 3.74
CA GLU A 121 9.34 26.92 2.71
C GLU A 121 10.14 25.99 1.78
N GLY A 122 9.57 24.85 1.38
CA GLY A 122 10.22 23.94 0.44
C GLY A 122 9.36 22.75 0.05
N THR A 123 9.90 21.88 -0.80
CA THR A 123 9.23 20.66 -1.29
C THR A 123 9.98 19.41 -0.86
N ALA A 124 9.27 18.45 -0.29
CA ALA A 124 9.85 17.19 0.21
C ALA A 124 8.86 16.03 0.13
N THR A 125 9.35 14.80 0.05
CA THR A 125 8.54 13.60 0.34
C THR A 125 8.33 13.45 1.84
N TYR A 126 7.35 12.63 2.26
CA TYR A 126 7.14 12.32 3.68
C TYR A 126 8.42 11.78 4.37
N ALA A 127 9.18 10.92 3.69
CA ALA A 127 10.42 10.36 4.24
C ALA A 127 11.50 11.43 4.47
N GLN A 128 11.65 12.35 3.51
CA GLN A 128 12.59 13.47 3.62
C GLN A 128 12.18 14.45 4.73
N LEU A 129 10.89 14.74 4.86
CA LEU A 129 10.37 15.56 5.96
C LEU A 129 10.63 14.88 7.33
N ALA A 130 10.36 13.58 7.46
CA ALA A 130 10.63 12.84 8.68
C ALA A 130 12.13 12.87 9.04
N GLN A 131 13.01 12.75 8.03
CA GLN A 131 14.45 12.87 8.21
C GLN A 131 14.88 14.28 8.66
N PHE A 132 14.28 15.33 8.10
CA PHE A 132 14.49 16.70 8.55
C PHE A 132 14.11 16.88 10.02
N LEU A 133 12.90 16.45 10.40
CA LEU A 133 12.42 16.56 11.78
C LEU A 133 13.33 15.78 12.74
N LEU A 134 13.78 14.59 12.33
CA LEU A 134 14.74 13.81 13.09
C LEU A 134 16.04 14.59 13.33
N HIS A 135 16.67 15.13 12.28
CA HIS A 135 17.90 15.90 12.40
C HIS A 135 17.71 17.19 13.22
N PHE A 136 16.59 17.88 13.03
CA PHE A 136 16.24 19.09 13.76
C PHE A 136 16.17 18.83 15.27
N TYR A 137 15.39 17.83 15.70
CA TYR A 137 15.20 17.53 17.13
C TYR A 137 16.36 16.75 17.77
N GLN A 138 17.19 16.07 16.98
CA GLN A 138 18.41 15.42 17.49
C GLN A 138 19.57 16.38 17.70
N THR A 139 19.54 17.58 17.12
CA THR A 139 20.61 18.55 17.30
C THR A 139 20.50 19.19 18.69
N ASP A 140 21.63 19.30 19.39
CA ASP A 140 21.68 19.85 20.75
C ASP A 140 21.59 21.38 20.76
N LEU A 141 20.42 21.89 20.37
CA LEU A 141 20.08 23.30 20.36
C LEU A 141 18.74 23.51 21.06
N ARG A 142 18.61 24.64 21.76
CA ARG A 142 17.36 25.07 22.38
C ARG A 142 16.46 25.68 21.31
N GLN A 143 15.72 24.81 20.63
CA GLN A 143 14.88 25.16 19.50
C GLN A 143 13.59 24.33 19.46
N ASN A 144 12.59 24.86 18.76
CA ASN A 144 11.34 24.16 18.51
C ASN A 144 10.70 24.60 17.19
N ILE A 145 9.83 23.77 16.63
CA ILE A 145 8.94 24.16 15.54
C ILE A 145 7.63 24.66 16.16
N ILE A 146 7.29 25.91 15.90
CA ILE A 146 6.09 26.56 16.47
C ILE A 146 4.91 26.58 15.50
N ASN A 147 5.17 26.39 14.20
CA ASN A 147 4.15 26.20 13.18
C ASN A 147 4.65 25.21 12.12
N LEU A 148 3.78 24.31 11.65
CA LEU A 148 4.05 23.38 10.56
C LEU A 148 2.77 23.21 9.74
N GLU A 149 2.83 23.60 8.48
CA GLU A 149 1.78 23.45 7.48
C GLU A 149 2.31 22.53 6.37
N LEU A 150 1.46 21.58 5.96
CA LEU A 150 1.78 20.55 4.99
C LEU A 150 0.65 20.45 3.97
N ASP A 151 0.96 20.75 2.71
CA ASP A 151 0.03 20.60 1.60
C ASP A 151 0.51 19.47 0.68
N SER A 152 -0.31 18.44 0.50
CA SER A 152 0.02 17.30 -0.36
C SER A 152 -0.36 17.55 -1.81
N THR A 153 0.51 17.19 -2.77
CA THR A 153 0.19 17.23 -4.19
C THR A 153 -0.59 15.99 -4.67
N GLY A 154 -0.87 15.01 -3.79
CA GLY A 154 -1.58 13.78 -4.12
C GLY A 154 -1.95 12.92 -2.90
N THR A 155 -2.24 11.63 -3.09
CA THR A 155 -2.71 10.70 -2.04
C THR A 155 -1.75 9.53 -1.76
N ALA A 156 -0.69 9.37 -2.55
CA ALA A 156 0.31 8.33 -2.37
C ALA A 156 1.44 8.79 -1.43
N LYS A 157 2.08 7.84 -0.74
CA LYS A 157 3.21 8.13 0.18
C LYS A 157 4.45 8.72 -0.51
N ALA A 158 4.57 8.52 -1.82
CA ALA A 158 5.69 9.02 -2.62
C ALA A 158 5.44 10.43 -3.19
N ASP A 159 4.22 10.96 -3.02
CA ASP A 159 3.87 12.29 -3.52
C ASP A 159 4.62 13.38 -2.74
N GLN A 160 4.83 14.52 -3.39
CA GLN A 160 5.51 15.65 -2.78
C GLN A 160 4.57 16.41 -1.83
N LEU A 161 5.18 16.96 -0.79
CA LEU A 161 4.58 17.86 0.18
C LEU A 161 5.19 19.24 -0.04
N GLU A 162 4.35 20.26 -0.16
CA GLU A 162 4.75 21.63 0.11
C GLU A 162 4.81 21.81 1.63
N VAL A 163 6.01 22.09 2.14
CA VAL A 163 6.30 22.21 3.57
C VAL A 163 6.50 23.69 3.88
N LYS A 164 5.68 24.22 4.78
CA LYS A 164 5.87 25.55 5.38
C LYS A 164 6.01 25.39 6.88
N LEU A 165 7.12 25.82 7.44
CA LEU A 165 7.33 25.75 8.89
C LEU A 165 7.96 27.00 9.44
N THR A 166 7.70 27.27 10.72
CA THR A 166 8.40 28.29 11.48
C THR A 166 9.10 27.63 12.66
N ALA A 167 10.43 27.72 12.65
CA ALA A 167 11.29 27.25 13.71
C ALA A 167 11.73 28.43 14.59
N GLU A 168 11.84 28.19 15.88
CA GLU A 168 12.20 29.18 16.88
C GLU A 168 13.39 28.65 17.69
N GLY A 169 14.48 29.43 17.76
CA GLY A 169 15.65 29.13 18.57
C GLY A 169 15.85 30.18 19.67
N LEU A 170 16.29 29.76 20.85
CA LEU A 170 16.49 30.66 21.99
C LEU A 170 17.93 31.17 22.05
N ALA A 171 18.12 32.48 22.10
CA ALA A 171 19.38 33.16 22.35
C ALA A 171 19.41 33.70 23.80
N LEU A 172 20.10 33.01 24.71
CA LEU A 172 20.19 33.43 26.11
C LEU A 172 21.27 34.50 26.28
N SER A 173 21.01 35.51 27.11
CA SER A 173 21.94 36.64 27.30
C SER A 173 23.29 36.25 27.93
N LYS A 174 23.36 35.10 28.60
CA LYS A 174 24.58 34.54 29.20
C LYS A 174 25.33 33.55 28.29
N ALA A 175 24.84 33.30 27.08
CA ALA A 175 25.48 32.41 26.11
C ALA A 175 26.84 32.96 25.66
N ARG A 176 27.73 32.07 25.20
CA ARG A 176 29.02 32.46 24.65
C ARG A 176 28.84 33.11 23.27
N PRO A 177 29.37 34.32 23.02
CA PRO A 177 29.46 34.88 21.67
C PRO A 177 30.29 33.98 20.76
N ARG A 178 29.83 33.74 19.53
CA ARG A 178 30.50 32.88 18.55
C ARG A 178 30.15 33.29 17.14
N GLU A 179 31.13 33.23 16.24
CA GLU A 179 30.99 33.56 14.82
C GLU A 179 30.46 32.40 13.98
N GLN A 180 30.45 31.20 14.55
CA GLN A 180 29.93 29.95 13.98
C GLN A 180 29.06 29.26 15.03
N LEU A 181 28.03 28.54 14.60
CA LEU A 181 27.13 27.87 15.54
C LEU A 181 27.84 26.70 16.24
N PHE A 182 28.64 25.93 15.50
CA PHE A 182 29.39 24.79 16.03
C PHE A 182 30.88 24.85 15.66
N PRO A 183 31.76 24.23 16.47
CA PRO A 183 33.18 24.09 16.14
C PRO A 183 33.40 23.50 14.75
N ARG A 184 34.31 24.09 13.99
CA ARG A 184 34.65 23.67 12.63
C ARG A 184 36.15 23.57 12.43
N THR A 185 36.58 22.56 11.69
CA THR A 185 37.97 22.35 11.23
C THR A 185 37.94 21.92 9.76
N ARG A 186 39.06 21.47 9.20
CA ARG A 186 39.18 21.02 7.81
C ARG A 186 39.93 19.72 7.69
N LEU A 187 39.55 18.93 6.67
CA LEU A 187 40.32 17.77 6.24
C LEU A 187 41.74 18.18 5.85
N SER A 188 42.73 17.43 6.34
CA SER A 188 44.14 17.58 5.93
C SER A 188 44.45 16.84 4.62
N GLU A 189 43.68 15.80 4.30
CA GLU A 189 43.83 14.97 3.11
C GLU A 189 42.44 14.51 2.60
N SER A 190 42.40 13.98 1.38
CA SER A 190 41.15 13.46 0.80
C SER A 190 40.60 12.26 1.58
N LEU A 191 39.29 12.20 1.77
CA LEU A 191 38.59 11.11 2.46
C LEU A 191 37.79 10.27 1.44
N ASN A 192 38.15 9.00 1.27
CA ASN A 192 37.41 8.06 0.40
C ASN A 192 36.16 7.51 1.09
N PHE A 193 35.21 6.94 0.36
CA PHE A 193 33.91 6.46 0.89
C PHE A 193 34.03 5.32 1.92
N ASP A 194 35.08 4.50 1.84
CA ASP A 194 35.36 3.35 2.70
C ASP A 194 36.32 3.67 3.86
N ALA A 195 36.80 4.91 3.94
CA ALA A 195 37.76 5.32 4.96
C ALA A 195 37.17 5.21 6.37
N THR A 196 37.90 4.52 7.26
CA THR A 196 37.58 4.34 8.68
C THR A 196 38.33 5.33 9.58
N SER A 197 39.18 6.17 8.99
CA SER A 197 39.93 7.21 9.68
C SER A 197 39.83 8.55 8.96
N LEU A 198 39.74 9.61 9.75
CA LEU A 198 39.64 11.00 9.35
C LEU A 198 40.89 11.75 9.84
N LYS A 199 41.57 12.51 8.97
CA LYS A 199 42.75 13.29 9.35
C LYS A 199 42.52 14.78 9.17
N LEU A 200 42.75 15.57 10.23
CA LEU A 200 42.33 16.97 10.32
C LEU A 200 43.52 17.93 10.40
N ASN A 201 43.32 19.20 10.04
CA ASN A 201 44.32 20.27 10.23
C ASN A 201 44.40 20.78 11.69
N GLY A 202 44.03 19.93 12.65
CA GLY A 202 43.89 20.26 14.07
C GLY A 202 42.49 19.96 14.62
N ALA A 203 42.45 19.52 15.88
CA ALA A 203 41.23 19.14 16.59
C ALA A 203 40.34 20.32 17.03
N GLY A 204 40.80 21.57 17.00
CA GLY A 204 39.99 22.77 17.31
C GLY A 204 39.30 22.73 18.69
N GLU A 205 38.08 23.27 18.78
CA GLU A 205 37.21 23.24 19.99
C GLU A 205 36.33 21.97 20.07
N PHE A 206 36.73 20.85 19.46
CA PHE A 206 35.94 19.63 19.47
C PHE A 206 36.04 18.88 20.82
N PRO A 207 35.06 18.01 21.15
CA PRO A 207 35.11 17.19 22.36
C PRO A 207 36.33 16.27 22.39
N ASN A 208 36.93 16.13 23.57
CA ASN A 208 38.01 15.16 23.81
C ASN A 208 37.50 13.76 24.17
N GLU A 209 36.22 13.64 24.54
CA GLU A 209 35.58 12.37 24.89
C GLU A 209 34.80 11.82 23.70
N THR A 210 34.95 10.52 23.44
CA THR A 210 34.25 9.78 22.39
C THR A 210 33.19 8.82 22.96
N PRO A 211 32.09 8.55 22.25
CA PRO A 211 31.81 9.00 20.88
C PRO A 211 31.12 10.36 20.79
N PHE A 212 31.37 11.09 19.70
CA PHE A 212 30.61 12.28 19.29
C PHE A 212 30.43 12.28 17.77
N ARG A 213 29.58 13.17 17.25
CA ARG A 213 29.26 13.22 15.82
C ARG A 213 29.83 14.46 15.16
N VAL A 214 30.26 14.28 13.93
CA VAL A 214 30.67 15.36 13.02
C VAL A 214 29.92 15.28 11.71
N ARG A 215 29.88 16.39 11.00
CA ARG A 215 29.29 16.53 9.67
C ARG A 215 30.34 16.97 8.65
N ILE A 216 30.29 16.38 7.46
CA ILE A 216 31.02 16.83 6.29
C ILE A 216 30.01 16.98 5.16
N ASN A 217 29.68 18.21 4.77
CA ASN A 217 28.61 18.53 3.81
C ASN A 217 27.30 17.78 4.15
N GLN A 218 26.94 16.78 3.34
CA GLN A 218 25.72 15.97 3.43
C GLN A 218 25.91 14.62 4.16
N GLU A 219 27.03 14.41 4.86
CA GLU A 219 27.29 13.16 5.59
C GLU A 219 27.53 13.38 7.09
N PHE A 220 26.92 12.54 7.92
CA PHE A 220 27.23 12.43 9.33
C PHE A 220 28.17 11.25 9.62
N LEU A 221 29.21 11.51 10.41
CA LEU A 221 30.17 10.52 10.87
C LEU A 221 30.17 10.46 12.40
N THR A 222 30.23 9.25 12.96
CA THR A 222 30.47 9.07 14.40
C THR A 222 31.96 8.90 14.65
N VAL A 223 32.55 9.77 15.46
CA VAL A 223 33.93 9.68 15.93
C VAL A 223 33.98 8.71 17.10
N ASN A 224 34.70 7.60 16.96
CA ASN A 224 34.78 6.52 17.94
C ASN A 224 36.05 6.57 18.79
N ALA A 225 37.13 7.15 18.27
CA ALA A 225 38.39 7.30 18.97
C ALA A 225 39.20 8.48 18.40
N ILE A 226 39.97 9.16 19.25
CA ILE A 226 40.85 10.27 18.87
C ILE A 226 42.31 9.88 19.15
N LYS A 227 43.18 10.04 18.15
CA LYS A 227 44.64 9.92 18.29
C LYS A 227 45.33 11.09 17.59
N GLY A 228 45.56 12.17 18.34
CA GLY A 228 46.05 13.43 17.77
C GLY A 228 45.09 13.95 16.69
N ASP A 229 45.62 14.25 15.52
CA ASP A 229 44.84 14.74 14.37
C ASP A 229 44.19 13.63 13.53
N THR A 230 44.33 12.36 13.94
CA THR A 230 43.71 11.21 13.28
C THR A 230 42.61 10.62 14.14
N TRP A 231 41.38 10.66 13.64
CA TRP A 231 40.19 10.18 14.34
C TRP A 231 39.64 8.93 13.67
N THR A 232 39.31 7.92 14.46
CA THR A 232 38.62 6.72 13.97
C THR A 232 37.14 7.02 13.87
N VAL A 233 36.52 6.73 12.72
CA VAL A 233 35.14 7.12 12.41
C VAL A 233 34.30 5.97 11.86
N THR A 234 33.00 6.01 12.15
CA THR A 234 31.97 5.29 11.41
C THR A 234 31.33 6.24 10.41
N ARG A 235 31.27 5.85 9.14
CA ARG A 235 30.73 6.62 8.02
C ARG A 235 29.23 6.44 7.84
N GLY A 236 28.56 7.36 7.16
CA GLY A 236 27.15 7.22 6.75
C GLY A 236 26.16 7.01 7.90
N THR A 237 26.38 7.69 9.02
CA THR A 237 25.51 7.56 10.20
C THR A 237 24.25 8.41 10.05
N SER A 238 23.21 8.16 10.85
CA SER A 238 21.95 8.92 10.79
C SER A 238 21.33 8.99 9.38
N GLN A 239 21.28 7.85 8.70
CA GLN A 239 20.67 7.71 7.38
C GLN A 239 21.31 8.61 6.30
N THR A 240 22.60 8.94 6.47
CA THR A 240 23.41 9.60 5.42
C THR A 240 24.24 8.57 4.66
N VAL A 241 24.73 8.93 3.48
CA VAL A 241 25.49 8.02 2.61
C VAL A 241 26.96 8.46 2.58
N PRO A 242 27.93 7.52 2.73
CA PRO A 242 29.34 7.85 2.62
C PRO A 242 29.71 8.44 1.26
N ALA A 243 30.37 9.59 1.24
CA ALA A 243 30.86 10.24 0.03
C ALA A 243 32.38 10.42 0.02
N ARG A 244 32.93 10.79 -1.14
CA ARG A 244 34.34 11.21 -1.25
C ARG A 244 34.44 12.71 -0.98
N TYR A 245 35.43 13.12 -0.19
CA TYR A 245 35.73 14.53 0.09
C TYR A 245 37.18 14.86 -0.21
N GLU A 246 37.42 16.07 -0.69
CA GLU A 246 38.77 16.55 -1.00
C GLU A 246 39.42 17.20 0.22
N ALA A 247 40.75 17.26 0.21
CA ALA A 247 41.52 17.97 1.24
C ALA A 247 41.03 19.43 1.37
N GLY A 248 40.96 19.93 2.60
CA GLY A 248 40.44 21.26 2.91
C GLY A 248 38.91 21.33 3.07
N THR A 249 38.18 20.25 2.79
CA THR A 249 36.72 20.22 3.01
C THR A 249 36.41 20.42 4.50
N PRO A 250 35.45 21.29 4.86
CA PRO A 250 35.16 21.55 6.26
C PRO A 250 34.53 20.36 6.98
N VAL A 251 34.94 20.16 8.23
CA VAL A 251 34.38 19.19 9.18
C VAL A 251 33.82 19.98 10.34
N GLU A 252 32.53 19.84 10.62
CA GLU A 252 31.82 20.58 11.66
C GLU A 252 31.35 19.63 12.76
N LEU A 253 31.37 20.07 14.02
CA LEU A 253 30.73 19.34 15.11
C LEU A 253 29.22 19.31 14.87
N ALA A 254 28.64 18.12 14.93
CA ALA A 254 27.19 17.94 14.88
C ALA A 254 26.73 17.49 16.27
N PRO A 255 26.58 18.41 17.23
CA PRO A 255 26.26 18.03 18.59
C PRO A 255 24.89 17.37 18.61
N MET A 256 24.87 16.18 19.17
CA MET A 256 23.64 15.43 19.37
C MET A 256 23.12 15.75 20.75
N ASN A 257 21.82 15.95 20.85
CA ASN A 257 21.14 16.00 22.12
C ASN A 257 21.28 14.64 22.79
N GLN A 258 22.33 14.45 23.60
CA GLN A 258 22.59 13.21 24.32
C GLN A 258 21.59 13.00 25.46
N THR A 259 20.71 13.97 25.74
CA THR A 259 19.63 13.78 26.72
C THR A 259 18.46 12.94 26.19
N ALA A 260 18.47 12.52 24.92
CA ALA A 260 17.39 11.69 24.40
C ALA A 260 17.60 10.18 24.59
N GLU A 261 18.83 9.64 24.49
CA GLU A 261 19.03 8.19 24.64
C GLU A 261 20.37 7.86 25.32
N GLY A 262 20.36 7.61 26.64
CA GLY A 262 21.43 6.85 27.27
C GLY A 262 21.70 5.57 26.48
N SER A 263 22.97 5.26 26.19
CA SER A 263 23.34 4.02 25.50
C SER A 263 24.46 3.30 26.23
N THR A 264 24.27 2.00 26.44
CA THR A 264 25.23 1.12 27.10
C THR A 264 25.16 -0.27 26.47
N LYS A 265 25.92 -1.24 26.97
CA LYS A 265 25.86 -2.63 26.50
C LYS A 265 25.69 -3.59 27.65
N LEU A 266 25.05 -4.72 27.36
CA LEU A 266 24.91 -5.82 28.31
C LEU A 266 26.26 -6.45 28.65
N GLN A 267 26.51 -6.62 29.95
CA GLN A 267 27.69 -7.35 30.46
C GLN A 267 27.50 -8.87 30.44
N GLN A 268 26.25 -9.33 30.41
CA GLN A 268 25.87 -10.75 30.42
C GLN A 268 24.63 -10.99 29.56
N THR A 269 24.36 -12.25 29.21
CA THR A 269 23.11 -12.64 28.56
C THR A 269 21.94 -12.40 29.52
N LEU A 270 20.86 -11.79 29.01
CA LEU A 270 19.61 -11.58 29.73
C LEU A 270 18.59 -12.64 29.28
N THR A 271 18.06 -13.44 30.19
CA THR A 271 17.00 -14.43 29.90
C THR A 271 15.61 -13.78 29.97
N GLN A 272 14.58 -14.40 29.38
CA GLN A 272 13.21 -13.84 29.32
C GLN A 272 12.55 -13.56 30.67
N ASP A 273 12.96 -14.27 31.71
CA ASP A 273 12.46 -14.19 33.08
C ASP A 273 13.32 -13.29 34.01
N ALA A 274 14.49 -12.84 33.53
CA ALA A 274 15.40 -12.04 34.33
C ALA A 274 14.82 -10.64 34.62
N GLN A 275 14.83 -10.28 35.91
CA GLN A 275 14.46 -8.95 36.43
C GLN A 275 15.69 -8.07 36.75
N LEU A 276 16.90 -8.64 36.70
CA LEU A 276 18.15 -7.92 36.93
C LEU A 276 18.95 -7.83 35.62
N LEU A 277 19.27 -6.61 35.23
CA LEU A 277 20.03 -6.25 34.05
C LEU A 277 21.43 -5.79 34.47
N LYS A 278 22.51 -6.34 33.87
CA LYS A 278 23.88 -5.85 34.09
C LYS A 278 24.41 -5.11 32.87
N VAL A 279 24.83 -3.87 33.06
CA VAL A 279 25.26 -2.95 31.99
C VAL A 279 26.67 -2.41 32.24
N LEU A 280 27.35 -1.98 31.17
CA LEU A 280 28.73 -1.46 31.26
C LEU A 280 28.83 -0.14 32.03
N SER A 281 27.81 0.70 31.92
CA SER A 281 27.74 2.02 32.54
C SER A 281 26.29 2.50 32.51
N ASP A 282 25.99 3.40 33.43
CA ASP A 282 24.71 4.09 33.58
C ASP A 282 24.77 5.57 33.23
N ARG A 283 25.89 5.98 32.63
CA ARG A 283 26.13 7.33 32.16
C ARG A 283 25.10 7.68 31.06
N TYR A 284 24.58 8.90 31.12
CA TYR A 284 23.60 9.44 30.18
C TYR A 284 22.20 8.80 30.23
N PHE A 285 21.93 7.93 31.22
CA PHE A 285 20.57 7.50 31.56
C PHE A 285 19.97 8.38 32.68
N PRO A 286 18.63 8.60 32.71
CA PRO A 286 17.97 9.47 33.68
C PRO A 286 18.24 9.06 35.13
N SER A 287 18.67 10.00 35.97
CA SER A 287 18.98 9.77 37.40
C SER A 287 17.79 9.94 38.36
N GLY A 288 16.60 10.20 37.81
CA GLY A 288 15.33 10.36 38.53
C GLY A 288 14.55 9.05 38.62
N GLU A 289 13.20 9.17 38.62
CA GLU A 289 12.24 8.06 38.64
C GLU A 289 12.44 7.03 37.52
N SER A 290 11.61 5.99 37.49
CA SER A 290 11.73 4.90 36.54
C SER A 290 11.75 5.39 35.08
N PHE A 291 12.62 4.83 34.26
CA PHE A 291 12.76 5.22 32.86
C PHE A 291 12.75 4.03 31.93
N LEU A 292 12.31 4.25 30.70
CA LEU A 292 12.21 3.21 29.70
C LEU A 292 13.51 3.06 28.90
N ILE A 293 13.87 1.80 28.67
CA ILE A 293 14.97 1.38 27.81
C ILE A 293 14.47 0.38 26.77
N LYS A 294 15.24 0.20 25.71
CA LYS A 294 15.02 -0.74 24.63
C LYS A 294 16.26 -1.60 24.44
N ILE A 295 16.00 -2.89 24.22
CA ILE A 295 17.00 -3.87 23.80
C ILE A 295 16.37 -4.64 22.65
N ASP A 296 17.00 -4.60 21.48
CA ASP A 296 16.45 -5.14 20.23
C ASP A 296 15.03 -4.63 19.94
N ASN A 297 13.98 -5.45 20.14
CA ASN A 297 12.58 -5.09 19.96
C ASN A 297 11.77 -5.08 21.27
N GLU A 298 12.41 -5.29 22.41
CA GLU A 298 11.76 -5.25 23.72
C GLU A 298 11.94 -3.87 24.38
N ILE A 299 10.88 -3.35 24.99
CA ILE A 299 10.93 -2.18 25.85
C ILE A 299 10.80 -2.63 27.31
N LEU A 300 11.69 -2.13 28.16
CA LEU A 300 11.76 -2.45 29.58
C LEU A 300 11.65 -1.16 30.38
N ASN A 301 10.95 -1.19 31.53
CA ASN A 301 11.02 -0.11 32.51
C ASN A 301 12.10 -0.40 33.54
N VAL A 302 13.04 0.52 33.73
CA VAL A 302 14.05 0.45 34.79
C VAL A 302 13.47 1.04 36.06
N SER A 303 13.19 0.21 37.06
CA SER A 303 12.52 0.64 38.30
C SER A 303 13.50 1.08 39.39
N SER A 304 14.72 0.54 39.37
CA SER A 304 15.81 0.95 40.27
C SER A 304 17.16 0.58 39.66
N ARG A 305 18.23 1.28 40.07
CA ARG A 305 19.57 1.03 39.52
C ARG A 305 20.71 1.34 40.47
N THR A 306 21.83 0.68 40.22
CA THR A 306 23.20 1.10 40.55
C THR A 306 23.94 1.47 39.26
N SER A 307 25.24 1.75 39.34
CA SER A 307 26.06 2.11 38.18
C SER A 307 26.20 1.00 37.13
N THR A 308 25.99 -0.26 37.50
CA THR A 308 26.13 -1.42 36.60
C THR A 308 25.01 -2.44 36.72
N GLU A 309 24.13 -2.37 37.72
CA GLU A 309 23.05 -3.35 37.94
C GLU A 309 21.70 -2.67 38.08
N TRP A 310 20.74 -2.99 37.21
CA TRP A 310 19.44 -2.35 37.11
C TRP A 310 18.31 -3.37 37.29
N THR A 311 17.32 -3.02 38.11
CA THR A 311 16.08 -3.79 38.24
C THR A 311 15.11 -3.33 37.16
N VAL A 312 14.54 -4.29 36.42
CA VAL A 312 13.70 -4.01 35.26
C VAL A 312 12.35 -4.72 35.33
N GLN A 313 11.31 -4.03 34.88
CA GLN A 313 10.06 -4.64 34.45
C GLN A 313 10.13 -4.90 32.93
N ARG A 314 9.93 -6.17 32.56
CA ARG A 314 10.07 -6.67 31.19
C ARG A 314 8.79 -6.45 30.37
N GLY A 315 8.93 -6.32 29.05
CA GLY A 315 7.79 -6.34 28.12
C GLY A 315 6.74 -5.26 28.36
N VAL A 316 7.13 -4.00 28.59
CA VAL A 316 6.17 -2.88 28.74
C VAL A 316 5.74 -2.33 27.37
N LEU A 317 4.69 -1.53 27.33
CA LEU A 317 4.12 -0.94 26.10
C LEU A 317 3.84 -1.99 25.00
N ASP A 318 3.17 -3.08 25.38
CA ASP A 318 2.79 -4.21 24.50
C ASP A 318 3.95 -4.98 23.84
N THR A 319 5.19 -4.80 24.33
CA THR A 319 6.31 -5.65 23.93
C THR A 319 6.34 -6.96 24.73
N ARG A 320 7.09 -7.97 24.26
CA ARG A 320 7.17 -9.29 24.92
C ARG A 320 8.59 -9.55 25.44
N PRO A 321 8.74 -10.13 26.66
CA PRO A 321 10.05 -10.50 27.17
C PRO A 321 10.82 -11.45 26.24
N ALA A 322 12.05 -11.09 25.87
CA ALA A 322 12.94 -11.84 24.99
C ALA A 322 14.29 -12.18 25.65
N SER A 323 15.06 -13.11 25.08
CA SER A 323 16.44 -13.34 25.52
C SER A 323 17.38 -12.47 24.72
N HIS A 324 18.34 -11.81 25.37
CA HIS A 324 19.31 -10.91 24.73
C HIS A 324 20.74 -11.33 25.02
N ASN A 325 21.60 -11.28 24.00
CA ASN A 325 23.00 -11.71 24.12
C ASN A 325 23.86 -10.69 24.88
N LYS A 326 24.94 -11.18 25.52
CA LYS A 326 26.01 -10.31 26.03
C LYS A 326 26.51 -9.37 24.92
N GLY A 327 26.66 -8.08 25.26
CA GLY A 327 27.09 -7.04 24.34
C GLY A 327 25.96 -6.39 23.52
N ALA A 328 24.71 -6.86 23.66
CA ALA A 328 23.56 -6.20 23.04
C ALA A 328 23.46 -4.74 23.51
N ALA A 329 23.07 -3.86 22.59
CA ALA A 329 22.90 -2.45 22.87
C ALA A 329 21.65 -2.24 23.74
N VAL A 330 21.83 -1.48 24.81
CA VAL A 330 20.75 -0.99 25.66
C VAL A 330 20.65 0.50 25.42
N THR A 331 19.53 0.96 24.89
CA THR A 331 19.29 2.38 24.61
C THR A 331 18.09 2.86 25.39
N GLN A 332 18.10 4.08 25.91
CA GLN A 332 16.88 4.71 26.38
C GLN A 332 15.92 4.92 25.19
N VAL A 333 14.62 4.94 25.47
CA VAL A 333 13.61 5.16 24.42
C VAL A 333 13.26 6.64 24.28
N PRO A 334 12.71 7.07 23.13
CA PRO A 334 12.20 8.43 22.95
C PRO A 334 11.21 8.87 24.04
N GLU A 335 11.26 10.15 24.41
CA GLU A 335 10.48 10.74 25.51
C GLU A 335 8.96 10.56 25.35
N TYR A 336 8.43 10.52 24.12
CA TYR A 336 7.00 10.28 23.91
C TYR A 336 6.54 8.87 24.36
N LEU A 337 7.42 7.87 24.32
CA LEU A 337 7.11 6.53 24.84
C LEU A 337 7.14 6.51 26.36
N GLN A 338 8.02 7.29 26.98
CA GLN A 338 8.00 7.52 28.43
C GLN A 338 6.66 8.14 28.85
N ALA A 339 6.24 9.22 28.19
CA ALA A 339 4.96 9.88 28.46
C ALA A 339 3.75 8.94 28.27
N LEU A 340 3.80 8.06 27.27
CA LEU A 340 2.77 7.05 27.05
C LEU A 340 2.70 6.02 28.19
N TYR A 341 3.85 5.55 28.67
CA TYR A 341 3.92 4.64 29.81
C TYR A 341 3.44 5.31 31.10
N ASP A 342 3.87 6.53 31.37
CA ASP A 342 3.43 7.28 32.56
C ASP A 342 1.92 7.53 32.52
N TYR A 343 1.35 7.85 31.34
CA TYR A 343 -0.09 7.96 31.15
C TYR A 343 -0.81 6.64 31.43
N GLN A 344 -0.28 5.50 30.95
CA GLN A 344 -0.84 4.18 31.28
C GLN A 344 -0.82 3.93 32.79
N GLN A 345 0.29 4.22 33.48
CA GLN A 345 0.38 4.07 34.94
C GLN A 345 -0.63 4.97 35.68
N ILE A 346 -0.82 6.21 35.23
CA ILE A 346 -1.82 7.12 35.81
C ILE A 346 -3.23 6.63 35.51
N ALA A 347 -3.51 6.19 34.28
CA ALA A 347 -4.82 5.66 33.90
C ALA A 347 -5.17 4.39 34.69
N ASP A 348 -4.24 3.46 34.84
CA ASP A 348 -4.46 2.20 35.57
C ASP A 348 -4.68 2.42 37.07
N ASN A 349 -4.09 3.48 37.65
CA ASN A 349 -4.19 3.80 39.07
C ASN A 349 -5.19 4.94 39.38
N SER A 350 -5.83 5.54 38.38
CA SER A 350 -6.73 6.68 38.60
C SER A 350 -8.07 6.24 39.18
N PRO A 351 -8.51 6.80 40.32
CA PRO A 351 -9.86 6.55 40.86
C PRO A 351 -10.97 7.16 39.98
N PHE A 352 -10.60 7.98 38.99
CA PHE A 352 -11.48 8.58 37.98
C PHE A 352 -11.25 8.00 36.57
N ALA A 353 -10.38 7.00 36.43
CA ALA A 353 -10.35 6.24 35.20
C ALA A 353 -11.74 5.66 35.02
N LYS A 354 -12.46 6.17 34.01
CA LYS A 354 -13.67 5.53 33.56
C LYS A 354 -13.23 4.11 33.24
N PRO A 355 -13.75 3.07 33.93
CA PRO A 355 -13.40 1.70 33.58
C PRO A 355 -13.57 1.61 32.07
N VAL A 356 -12.54 1.09 31.38
CA VAL A 356 -12.61 0.89 29.93
C VAL A 356 -13.98 0.27 29.70
N PRO A 357 -14.91 0.97 29.01
CA PRO A 357 -16.26 0.46 28.89
C PRO A 357 -16.08 -0.93 28.32
N ASP A 358 -16.67 -1.93 28.99
CA ASP A 358 -16.55 -3.32 28.55
C ASP A 358 -16.77 -3.31 27.05
N LYS A 359 -15.73 -3.68 26.30
CA LYS A 359 -15.81 -3.66 24.86
C LYS A 359 -16.92 -4.64 24.52
N VAL A 360 -18.09 -4.11 24.16
CA VAL A 360 -19.25 -4.94 23.85
C VAL A 360 -18.95 -5.59 22.51
N TYR A 361 -18.45 -6.81 22.59
CA TYR A 361 -18.26 -7.66 21.43
C TYR A 361 -19.64 -8.13 20.99
N GLN A 362 -20.08 -7.66 19.83
CA GLN A 362 -21.30 -8.12 19.18
C GLN A 362 -20.89 -8.93 17.95
N LEU A 363 -21.01 -10.25 18.05
CA LEU A 363 -20.73 -11.15 16.95
C LEU A 363 -21.61 -10.75 15.75
N GLU A 364 -20.96 -10.52 14.62
CA GLU A 364 -21.60 -10.15 13.37
C GLU A 364 -21.09 -11.06 12.25
N LEU A 365 -22.01 -11.49 11.38
CA LEU A 365 -21.68 -12.09 10.09
C LEU A 365 -22.16 -11.16 9.00
N ARG A 366 -21.20 -10.51 8.33
CA ARG A 366 -21.47 -9.56 7.24
C ARG A 366 -21.97 -10.30 6.00
N ASP A 367 -22.48 -9.54 5.04
CA ASP A 367 -22.95 -10.10 3.76
C ASP A 367 -21.81 -10.83 3.03
N ILE A 368 -22.13 -12.02 2.52
CA ILE A 368 -21.21 -12.93 1.83
C ILE A 368 -21.33 -12.75 0.31
N GLY A 369 -22.48 -12.27 -0.18
CA GLY A 369 -22.80 -12.20 -1.60
C GLY A 369 -22.98 -13.57 -2.27
N LYS A 370 -23.52 -13.57 -3.48
CA LYS A 370 -23.66 -14.77 -4.32
C LYS A 370 -22.28 -15.29 -4.73
N GLN A 371 -22.07 -16.60 -4.64
CA GLN A 371 -20.87 -17.28 -5.09
C GLN A 371 -21.17 -18.11 -6.33
N THR A 372 -20.29 -18.09 -7.33
CA THR A 372 -20.40 -18.93 -8.53
C THR A 372 -19.22 -19.89 -8.56
N LEU A 373 -19.50 -21.18 -8.69
CA LEU A 373 -18.49 -22.23 -8.78
C LEU A 373 -18.72 -23.09 -10.02
N ILE A 374 -17.64 -23.38 -10.74
CA ILE A 374 -17.67 -24.19 -11.97
C ILE A 374 -17.16 -25.59 -11.63
N ARG A 375 -17.76 -26.62 -12.24
CA ARG A 375 -17.33 -28.02 -12.07
C ARG A 375 -15.83 -28.19 -12.29
N GLY A 376 -15.17 -28.87 -11.35
CA GLY A 376 -13.72 -29.08 -11.33
C GLY A 376 -12.96 -28.11 -10.41
N ASN A 377 -13.59 -26.99 -10.01
CA ASN A 377 -13.02 -26.06 -9.03
C ASN A 377 -13.51 -26.37 -7.61
N SER A 378 -12.76 -25.89 -6.61
CA SER A 378 -13.14 -25.96 -5.20
C SER A 378 -13.37 -24.55 -4.64
N LEU A 379 -14.31 -24.41 -3.71
CA LEU A 379 -14.55 -23.19 -2.95
C LEU A 379 -13.67 -23.18 -1.70
N ASP A 380 -12.95 -22.07 -1.47
CA ASP A 380 -12.30 -21.75 -0.19
C ASP A 380 -12.62 -20.29 0.17
N LEU A 381 -13.72 -20.08 0.90
CA LEU A 381 -14.28 -18.76 1.16
C LEU A 381 -14.06 -18.35 2.62
N SER A 382 -13.36 -17.24 2.86
CA SER A 382 -13.24 -16.66 4.20
C SER A 382 -14.55 -16.01 4.62
N LEU A 383 -15.08 -16.39 5.78
CA LEU A 383 -16.32 -15.85 6.30
C LEU A 383 -16.06 -14.48 6.95
N PRO A 384 -16.82 -13.42 6.60
CA PRO A 384 -16.58 -12.06 7.08
C PRO A 384 -17.20 -11.85 8.48
N LEU A 385 -16.64 -12.54 9.47
CA LEU A 385 -17.02 -12.40 10.87
C LEU A 385 -16.39 -11.14 11.48
N ALA A 386 -17.18 -10.39 12.24
CA ALA A 386 -16.76 -9.21 12.97
C ALA A 386 -17.26 -9.25 14.43
N GLY A 387 -16.70 -8.37 15.26
CA GLY A 387 -17.10 -8.24 16.67
C GLY A 387 -16.85 -9.48 17.54
N ILE A 388 -15.87 -10.32 17.16
CA ILE A 388 -15.46 -11.50 17.91
C ILE A 388 -14.85 -11.09 19.25
N ASN A 389 -15.30 -11.71 20.34
CA ASN A 389 -14.72 -11.53 21.67
C ASN A 389 -13.44 -12.37 21.83
N PRO A 390 -12.25 -11.76 21.99
CA PRO A 390 -10.99 -12.49 22.13
C PRO A 390 -10.85 -13.18 23.50
N SER A 391 -11.66 -12.83 24.51
CA SER A 391 -11.61 -13.48 25.82
C SER A 391 -12.39 -14.80 25.89
N GLN A 392 -13.17 -15.11 24.85
CA GLN A 392 -13.91 -16.36 24.71
C GLN A 392 -13.25 -17.30 23.70
N SER A 393 -13.66 -18.56 23.68
CA SER A 393 -13.24 -19.48 22.63
C SER A 393 -13.67 -18.97 21.24
N ALA A 394 -12.91 -19.34 20.21
CA ALA A 394 -13.20 -18.93 18.84
C ALA A 394 -14.65 -19.32 18.45
N PRO A 395 -15.33 -18.52 17.61
CA PRO A 395 -16.70 -18.81 17.21
C PRO A 395 -16.84 -20.21 16.61
N LYS A 396 -17.85 -20.96 17.06
CA LYS A 396 -18.23 -22.23 16.45
C LYS A 396 -19.07 -21.92 15.21
N ILE A 397 -18.69 -22.50 14.08
CA ILE A 397 -19.36 -22.27 12.80
C ILE A 397 -19.99 -23.58 12.37
N SER A 398 -21.28 -23.54 12.02
CA SER A 398 -21.98 -24.64 11.39
C SER A 398 -22.57 -24.17 10.06
N VAL A 399 -22.52 -25.06 9.07
CA VAL A 399 -23.12 -24.84 7.75
C VAL A 399 -24.34 -25.75 7.59
N LYS A 400 -25.42 -25.21 7.04
CA LYS A 400 -26.60 -25.95 6.59
C LYS A 400 -26.78 -25.70 5.09
N SER A 401 -26.71 -26.77 4.30
CA SER A 401 -26.97 -26.75 2.86
C SER A 401 -27.28 -28.16 2.36
N ASP A 402 -27.89 -28.26 1.19
CA ASP A 402 -28.10 -29.51 0.46
C ASP A 402 -26.87 -29.93 -0.35
N LEU A 403 -25.83 -29.08 -0.41
CA LEU A 403 -24.55 -29.41 -1.03
C LEU A 403 -23.80 -30.47 -0.21
N LEU A 404 -23.58 -31.64 -0.80
CA LEU A 404 -22.83 -32.71 -0.13
C LEU A 404 -21.35 -32.33 0.02
N GLY A 405 -20.79 -32.56 1.21
CA GLY A 405 -19.37 -32.34 1.50
C GLY A 405 -18.96 -30.88 1.75
N ILE A 406 -19.91 -29.93 1.81
CA ILE A 406 -19.60 -28.57 2.25
C ILE A 406 -19.29 -28.55 3.74
N VAL A 407 -18.18 -27.91 4.12
CA VAL A 407 -17.72 -27.85 5.50
C VAL A 407 -17.31 -26.44 5.88
N ALA A 408 -17.55 -26.05 7.13
CA ALA A 408 -17.04 -24.80 7.68
C ALA A 408 -15.97 -25.13 8.73
N GLN A 409 -14.75 -24.66 8.54
CA GLN A 409 -13.62 -24.89 9.44
C GLN A 409 -12.74 -23.64 9.53
N ALA A 410 -12.27 -23.32 10.74
CA ALA A 410 -11.33 -22.22 10.99
C ALA A 410 -11.72 -20.86 10.36
N GLY A 411 -13.01 -20.49 10.39
CA GLY A 411 -13.48 -19.23 9.81
C GLY A 411 -13.66 -19.25 8.29
N LYS A 412 -13.48 -20.40 7.65
CA LYS A 412 -13.65 -20.58 6.22
C LYS A 412 -14.76 -21.57 5.90
N LEU A 413 -15.40 -21.35 4.75
CA LEU A 413 -16.31 -22.30 4.12
C LEU A 413 -15.60 -22.95 2.94
N GLN A 414 -15.52 -24.28 2.99
CA GLN A 414 -14.81 -25.09 2.01
C GLN A 414 -15.77 -26.07 1.37
N TRP A 415 -15.65 -26.20 0.04
CA TRP A 415 -16.45 -27.16 -0.70
C TRP A 415 -15.71 -27.64 -1.94
N ALA A 416 -15.57 -28.96 -2.05
CA ALA A 416 -15.12 -29.64 -3.26
C ALA A 416 -16.31 -30.42 -3.83
N PRO A 417 -16.94 -29.97 -4.93
CA PRO A 417 -18.09 -30.64 -5.52
C PRO A 417 -17.74 -32.08 -5.93
N ALA A 418 -18.58 -33.04 -5.53
CA ALA A 418 -18.45 -34.41 -6.03
C ALA A 418 -18.74 -34.46 -7.54
N THR A 419 -18.18 -35.46 -8.24
CA THR A 419 -18.37 -35.63 -9.68
C THR A 419 -19.85 -35.69 -10.09
N GLU A 420 -20.71 -36.25 -9.23
CA GLU A 420 -22.15 -36.41 -9.47
C GLU A 420 -23.01 -35.24 -8.97
N GLN A 421 -22.42 -34.19 -8.38
CA GLN A 421 -23.18 -33.03 -7.91
C GLN A 421 -23.94 -32.41 -9.08
N LYS A 422 -25.26 -32.22 -8.94
CA LYS A 422 -26.08 -31.54 -9.96
C LYS A 422 -25.82 -30.03 -9.95
N THR A 423 -25.85 -29.43 -11.13
CA THR A 423 -25.83 -27.97 -11.29
C THR A 423 -27.11 -27.34 -10.74
N GLY A 424 -27.02 -26.06 -10.39
CA GLY A 424 -28.13 -25.29 -9.86
C GLY A 424 -27.70 -24.26 -8.82
N THR A 425 -28.68 -23.56 -8.27
CA THR A 425 -28.49 -22.59 -7.20
C THR A 425 -28.87 -23.23 -5.87
N PHE A 426 -27.92 -23.24 -4.94
CA PHE A 426 -28.07 -23.87 -3.64
C PHE A 426 -27.99 -22.82 -2.53
N PRO A 427 -29.01 -22.71 -1.66
CA PRO A 427 -28.91 -21.87 -0.48
C PRO A 427 -27.93 -22.50 0.52
N VAL A 428 -27.07 -21.66 1.09
CA VAL A 428 -26.13 -22.03 2.14
C VAL A 428 -26.36 -21.10 3.32
N THR A 429 -26.80 -21.68 4.45
CA THR A 429 -26.94 -20.95 5.70
C THR A 429 -25.72 -21.19 6.58
N ILE A 430 -25.06 -20.11 6.98
CA ILE A 430 -23.96 -20.11 7.92
C ILE A 430 -24.49 -19.61 9.26
N THR A 431 -24.26 -20.42 10.30
CA THR A 431 -24.55 -20.07 11.68
C THR A 431 -23.22 -19.95 12.42
N ALA A 432 -22.94 -18.80 13.02
CA ALA A 432 -21.81 -18.60 13.91
C ALA A 432 -22.28 -18.35 15.34
N THR A 433 -21.67 -19.03 16.31
CA THR A 433 -21.97 -18.89 17.74
C THR A 433 -20.71 -18.61 18.56
N GLN A 434 -20.78 -17.67 19.50
CA GLN A 434 -19.71 -17.40 20.45
C GLN A 434 -20.33 -17.01 21.80
N GLY A 435 -20.09 -17.83 22.83
CA GLY A 435 -20.83 -17.70 24.09
C GLY A 435 -22.34 -17.82 23.85
N ASP A 436 -23.10 -16.83 24.32
CA ASP A 436 -24.56 -16.74 24.15
C ASP A 436 -24.98 -16.06 22.84
N GLN A 437 -24.04 -15.50 22.08
CA GLN A 437 -24.35 -14.83 20.82
C GLN A 437 -24.45 -15.83 19.66
N LYS A 438 -25.46 -15.63 18.81
CA LYS A 438 -25.72 -16.41 17.60
C LYS A 438 -26.09 -15.49 16.45
N VAL A 439 -25.41 -15.64 15.32
CA VAL A 439 -25.75 -14.96 14.07
C VAL A 439 -25.89 -15.94 12.92
N GLU A 440 -26.84 -15.66 12.03
CA GLU A 440 -27.14 -16.48 10.86
C GLU A 440 -27.24 -15.62 9.60
N ARG A 441 -26.68 -16.14 8.50
CA ARG A 441 -26.81 -15.58 7.15
C ARG A 441 -27.00 -16.68 6.14
N THR A 442 -27.87 -16.44 5.17
CA THR A 442 -28.07 -17.31 4.01
C THR A 442 -27.60 -16.56 2.78
N PHE A 443 -26.81 -17.23 1.96
CA PHE A 443 -26.39 -16.76 0.65
C PHE A 443 -26.50 -17.92 -0.36
N GLU A 444 -26.31 -17.64 -1.64
CA GLU A 444 -26.46 -18.63 -2.70
C GLU A 444 -25.11 -19.03 -3.27
N ILE A 445 -24.92 -20.33 -3.47
CA ILE A 445 -23.88 -20.89 -4.33
C ILE A 445 -24.53 -21.37 -5.62
N GLU A 446 -24.18 -20.75 -6.74
CA GLU A 446 -24.53 -21.20 -8.07
C GLU A 446 -23.44 -22.14 -8.59
N PHE A 447 -23.77 -23.42 -8.73
CA PHE A 447 -22.88 -24.44 -9.26
C PHE A 447 -23.21 -24.72 -10.73
N MET A 448 -22.24 -24.52 -11.60
CA MET A 448 -22.40 -24.60 -13.05
C MET A 448 -21.50 -25.68 -13.67
N GLU A 449 -21.90 -26.20 -14.83
CA GLU A 449 -21.02 -27.02 -15.65
C GLU A 449 -19.85 -26.19 -16.18
N LYS A 450 -18.76 -26.88 -16.51
CA LYS A 450 -17.66 -26.25 -17.24
C LYS A 450 -18.12 -25.93 -18.67
N ASN A 451 -17.97 -24.67 -19.06
CA ASN A 451 -18.23 -24.21 -20.41
C ASN A 451 -17.30 -24.87 -21.45
N THR A 452 -17.84 -25.25 -22.60
CA THR A 452 -17.16 -25.90 -23.72
C THR A 452 -17.21 -24.99 -24.93
N ALA A 453 -16.07 -24.75 -25.58
CA ALA A 453 -16.06 -23.86 -26.74
C ALA A 453 -16.97 -24.36 -27.89
N PRO A 454 -17.66 -23.46 -28.60
CA PRO A 454 -18.47 -23.80 -29.76
C PRO A 454 -17.61 -24.42 -30.87
N LYS A 455 -18.21 -25.29 -31.66
CA LYS A 455 -17.59 -25.96 -32.80
C LYS A 455 -18.10 -25.39 -34.12
N LEU A 456 -17.19 -24.78 -34.89
CA LEU A 456 -17.45 -24.35 -36.27
C LEU A 456 -17.53 -25.58 -37.20
N GLU A 457 -18.53 -25.60 -38.07
CA GLU A 457 -18.59 -26.55 -39.18
C GLU A 457 -17.51 -26.20 -40.21
N THR A 458 -16.82 -27.21 -40.74
CA THR A 458 -15.73 -26.96 -41.68
C THR A 458 -16.23 -26.41 -43.00
N VAL A 459 -15.79 -25.20 -43.31
CA VAL A 459 -16.07 -24.55 -44.59
C VAL A 459 -14.84 -24.70 -45.49
N SER A 460 -15.05 -25.25 -46.69
CA SER A 460 -14.01 -25.41 -47.72
C SER A 460 -13.62 -24.09 -48.38
N THR A 461 -12.75 -24.14 -49.39
CA THR A 461 -12.46 -22.96 -50.25
C THR A 461 -13.72 -22.55 -51.01
N VAL A 462 -13.97 -21.23 -51.08
CA VAL A 462 -15.12 -20.63 -51.77
C VAL A 462 -14.62 -19.70 -52.87
N THR A 463 -15.23 -19.73 -54.04
CA THR A 463 -14.91 -18.79 -55.13
C THR A 463 -15.83 -17.58 -55.08
N ALA A 464 -15.25 -16.38 -55.08
CA ALA A 464 -15.96 -15.12 -55.24
C ALA A 464 -15.66 -14.53 -56.62
N TYR A 465 -16.68 -14.00 -57.28
CA TYR A 465 -16.53 -13.33 -58.56
C TYR A 465 -16.61 -11.82 -58.36
N GLN A 466 -15.72 -11.06 -59.00
CA GLN A 466 -15.80 -9.59 -58.97
C GLN A 466 -17.19 -9.10 -59.39
N THR A 467 -17.70 -8.08 -58.71
CA THR A 467 -19.02 -7.44 -58.89
C THR A 467 -20.25 -8.29 -58.64
N ARG A 468 -20.08 -9.57 -58.28
CA ARG A 468 -21.18 -10.48 -57.93
C ARG A 468 -21.25 -10.66 -56.41
N PRO A 469 -22.43 -10.53 -55.79
CA PRO A 469 -22.58 -10.79 -54.37
C PRO A 469 -22.31 -12.27 -54.06
N LEU A 470 -21.41 -12.52 -53.11
CA LEU A 470 -21.19 -13.77 -52.43
C LEU A 470 -21.96 -13.76 -51.10
N THR A 471 -22.77 -14.79 -50.88
CA THR A 471 -23.40 -15.08 -49.58
C THR A 471 -23.01 -16.48 -49.14
N LEU A 472 -22.53 -16.61 -47.91
CA LEU A 472 -22.06 -17.86 -47.34
C LEU A 472 -22.58 -18.01 -45.91
N GLN A 473 -23.22 -19.14 -45.61
CA GLN A 473 -23.72 -19.42 -44.27
C GLN A 473 -22.65 -20.13 -43.44
N VAL A 474 -22.08 -19.45 -42.44
CA VAL A 474 -21.22 -20.08 -41.44
C VAL A 474 -22.09 -20.71 -40.35
N LYS A 475 -21.81 -21.95 -39.98
CA LYS A 475 -22.55 -22.67 -38.95
C LYS A 475 -21.63 -23.05 -37.80
N ALA A 476 -22.17 -22.97 -36.59
CA ALA A 476 -21.53 -23.43 -35.38
C ALA A 476 -22.53 -24.20 -34.52
N THR A 477 -22.02 -25.15 -33.75
CA THR A 477 -22.78 -25.95 -32.78
C THR A 477 -22.11 -25.88 -31.42
N ASP A 478 -22.90 -25.94 -30.37
CA ASP A 478 -22.42 -25.91 -28.99
C ASP A 478 -23.10 -27.04 -28.21
N SER A 479 -22.32 -27.82 -27.46
CA SER A 479 -22.82 -29.00 -26.74
C SER A 479 -23.33 -28.68 -25.33
N ASP A 480 -23.13 -27.46 -24.84
CA ASP A 480 -23.44 -27.13 -23.45
C ASP A 480 -24.94 -27.02 -23.17
N GLN A 481 -25.30 -27.33 -21.93
CA GLN A 481 -26.65 -27.21 -21.41
C GLN A 481 -26.65 -26.38 -20.11
N PRO A 482 -27.51 -25.34 -19.98
CA PRO A 482 -28.49 -24.87 -20.97
C PRO A 482 -27.83 -24.31 -22.24
N ALA A 483 -28.57 -24.34 -23.36
CA ALA A 483 -28.07 -23.88 -24.65
C ALA A 483 -27.64 -22.42 -24.60
N GLN A 484 -26.43 -22.16 -25.08
CA GLN A 484 -25.80 -20.84 -25.03
C GLN A 484 -26.00 -20.09 -26.35
N LYS A 485 -25.98 -18.76 -26.30
CA LYS A 485 -26.06 -17.94 -27.51
C LYS A 485 -24.69 -17.86 -28.17
N LEU A 486 -24.66 -17.99 -29.49
CA LEU A 486 -23.44 -17.89 -30.29
C LEU A 486 -23.36 -16.54 -31.00
N MET A 487 -22.19 -15.92 -30.95
CA MET A 487 -21.88 -14.67 -31.63
C MET A 487 -20.75 -14.86 -32.63
N PHE A 488 -21.02 -14.52 -33.90
CA PHE A 488 -20.07 -14.62 -35.00
C PHE A 488 -19.37 -13.27 -35.26
N GLU A 489 -18.07 -13.33 -35.54
CA GLU A 489 -17.27 -12.17 -35.91
C GLU A 489 -16.21 -12.53 -36.96
N LEU A 490 -15.79 -11.53 -37.74
CA LEU A 490 -14.63 -11.62 -38.61
C LEU A 490 -13.42 -11.05 -37.86
N GLU A 491 -12.33 -11.82 -37.81
CA GLU A 491 -11.08 -11.29 -37.27
C GLU A 491 -10.44 -10.27 -38.23
N SER A 492 -9.43 -9.56 -37.73
CA SER A 492 -8.64 -8.63 -38.54
C SER A 492 -8.03 -9.32 -39.75
N GLY A 493 -8.12 -8.67 -40.92
CA GLY A 493 -7.59 -9.19 -42.19
C GLY A 493 -8.65 -9.64 -43.19
N ALA A 494 -9.94 -9.58 -42.83
CA ALA A 494 -11.02 -9.75 -43.80
C ALA A 494 -10.95 -8.69 -44.92
N PRO A 495 -11.22 -9.06 -46.20
CA PRO A 495 -11.25 -8.14 -47.32
C PRO A 495 -12.22 -6.97 -47.10
N GLU A 496 -11.89 -5.82 -47.71
CA GLU A 496 -12.74 -4.65 -47.64
C GLU A 496 -14.17 -4.94 -48.15
N GLY A 497 -15.17 -4.50 -47.37
CA GLY A 497 -16.58 -4.70 -47.67
C GLY A 497 -17.14 -6.07 -47.26
N MET A 498 -16.31 -7.01 -46.78
CA MET A 498 -16.79 -8.29 -46.26
C MET A 498 -17.42 -8.10 -44.87
N ARG A 499 -18.58 -8.72 -44.63
CA ARG A 499 -19.32 -8.62 -43.37
C ARG A 499 -19.89 -9.97 -42.97
N ILE A 500 -20.07 -10.18 -41.67
CA ILE A 500 -20.80 -11.33 -41.13
C ILE A 500 -21.91 -10.85 -40.19
N ASN A 501 -23.09 -11.44 -40.29
CA ASN A 501 -24.16 -11.21 -39.33
C ASN A 501 -23.82 -11.94 -38.02
N SER A 502 -23.73 -11.20 -36.92
CA SER A 502 -23.25 -11.74 -35.64
C SER A 502 -24.19 -12.76 -35.00
N GLN A 503 -25.47 -12.81 -35.39
CA GLN A 503 -26.46 -13.74 -34.83
C GLN A 503 -26.71 -14.94 -35.73
N THR A 504 -26.73 -14.73 -37.05
CA THR A 504 -27.05 -15.79 -38.01
C THR A 504 -25.82 -16.48 -38.55
N GLY A 505 -24.63 -15.85 -38.54
CA GLY A 505 -23.43 -16.36 -39.22
C GLY A 505 -23.44 -16.18 -40.74
N GLU A 506 -24.37 -15.38 -41.28
CA GLU A 506 -24.42 -15.08 -42.72
C GLU A 506 -23.31 -14.11 -43.10
N LEU A 507 -22.32 -14.61 -43.85
CA LEU A 507 -21.23 -13.85 -44.43
C LEU A 507 -21.65 -13.32 -45.80
N THR A 508 -21.48 -12.01 -46.02
CA THR A 508 -21.77 -11.34 -47.27
C THR A 508 -20.56 -10.55 -47.76
N TRP A 509 -20.31 -10.60 -49.07
CA TRP A 509 -19.26 -9.82 -49.70
C TRP A 509 -19.54 -9.59 -51.18
N THR A 510 -19.22 -8.41 -51.70
CA THR A 510 -19.22 -8.14 -53.15
C THR A 510 -17.84 -7.59 -53.51
N PRO A 511 -16.92 -8.42 -54.04
CA PRO A 511 -15.61 -7.94 -54.44
C PRO A 511 -15.76 -6.85 -55.51
N SER A 512 -15.01 -5.77 -55.41
CA SER A 512 -15.04 -4.71 -56.42
C SER A 512 -14.25 -5.13 -57.68
N VAL A 513 -14.39 -4.37 -58.77
CA VAL A 513 -13.53 -4.52 -59.96
C VAL A 513 -12.05 -4.29 -59.67
N ALA A 514 -11.72 -3.56 -58.60
CA ALA A 514 -10.35 -3.27 -58.18
C ALA A 514 -9.77 -4.33 -57.23
N THR A 515 -10.57 -5.29 -56.77
CA THR A 515 -10.11 -6.34 -55.86
C THR A 515 -9.18 -7.30 -56.60
N GLU A 516 -7.94 -7.46 -56.13
CA GLU A 516 -6.96 -8.34 -56.76
C GLU A 516 -7.47 -9.80 -56.87
N MET A 517 -7.21 -10.45 -58.00
CA MET A 517 -7.60 -11.84 -58.23
C MET A 517 -6.59 -12.79 -57.58
N LYS A 518 -6.87 -13.16 -56.32
CA LYS A 518 -6.03 -14.05 -55.51
C LYS A 518 -6.85 -14.74 -54.43
N GLU A 519 -6.18 -15.59 -53.67
CA GLU A 519 -6.73 -16.19 -52.46
C GLU A 519 -6.70 -15.19 -51.28
N TYR A 520 -7.85 -15.02 -50.64
CA TYR A 520 -8.02 -14.22 -49.43
C TYR A 520 -8.27 -15.15 -48.24
N PRO A 521 -7.33 -15.21 -47.27
CA PRO A 521 -7.57 -15.90 -46.02
C PRO A 521 -8.52 -15.07 -45.14
N VAL A 522 -9.63 -15.67 -44.73
CA VAL A 522 -10.63 -15.04 -43.85
C VAL A 522 -10.74 -15.90 -42.59
N THR A 523 -10.59 -15.30 -41.41
CA THR A 523 -10.78 -16.02 -40.15
C THR A 523 -12.13 -15.61 -39.55
N VAL A 524 -12.99 -16.60 -39.32
CA VAL A 524 -14.25 -16.43 -38.61
C VAL A 524 -14.08 -16.95 -37.20
N LYS A 525 -14.51 -16.15 -36.24
CA LYS A 525 -14.56 -16.52 -34.82
C LYS A 525 -16.00 -16.62 -34.37
N VAL A 526 -16.29 -17.63 -33.56
CA VAL A 526 -17.57 -17.77 -32.86
C VAL A 526 -17.32 -17.84 -31.35
N THR A 527 -18.07 -17.06 -30.59
CA THR A 527 -17.97 -16.96 -29.13
C THR A 527 -19.32 -17.33 -28.52
N ASP A 528 -19.30 -18.16 -27.49
CA ASP A 528 -20.50 -18.52 -26.73
C ASP A 528 -20.82 -17.49 -25.62
N SER A 529 -22.01 -17.62 -25.02
CA SER A 529 -22.46 -16.79 -23.90
C SER A 529 -22.25 -17.47 -22.54
N GLY A 530 -21.41 -18.48 -22.46
CA GLY A 530 -21.10 -19.20 -21.23
C GLY A 530 -20.27 -18.35 -20.27
N ILE A 531 -20.08 -18.84 -19.04
CA ILE A 531 -19.32 -18.16 -18.01
C ILE A 531 -18.20 -19.09 -17.50
N PRO A 532 -16.90 -18.75 -17.73
CA PRO A 532 -16.43 -17.71 -18.66
C PRO A 532 -16.74 -18.09 -20.11
N SER A 533 -16.90 -17.09 -20.98
CA SER A 533 -17.19 -17.32 -22.41
C SER A 533 -16.01 -18.03 -23.08
N ALA A 534 -16.29 -19.01 -23.94
CA ALA A 534 -15.30 -19.67 -24.76
C ALA A 534 -15.52 -19.35 -26.25
N SER A 535 -14.48 -19.57 -27.05
CA SER A 535 -14.52 -19.22 -28.47
C SER A 535 -13.73 -20.22 -29.31
N SER A 536 -14.08 -20.28 -30.59
CA SER A 536 -13.41 -21.09 -31.60
C SER A 536 -13.24 -20.29 -32.87
N THR A 537 -12.16 -20.54 -33.58
CA THR A 537 -11.77 -19.83 -34.80
C THR A 537 -11.56 -20.82 -35.93
N GLN A 538 -12.05 -20.48 -37.12
CA GLN A 538 -11.78 -21.23 -38.33
C GLN A 538 -11.37 -20.31 -39.47
N LYS A 539 -10.30 -20.71 -40.16
CA LYS A 539 -9.84 -20.06 -41.37
C LYS A 539 -10.58 -20.65 -42.58
N LEU A 540 -11.17 -19.80 -43.39
CA LEU A 540 -11.72 -20.11 -44.70
C LEU A 540 -10.93 -19.36 -45.77
N THR A 541 -10.77 -19.96 -46.95
CA THR A 541 -10.09 -19.33 -48.09
C THR A 541 -11.11 -18.90 -49.13
N VAL A 542 -11.11 -17.62 -49.48
CA VAL A 542 -11.94 -17.09 -50.57
C VAL A 542 -11.07 -16.82 -51.79
N ASN A 543 -11.24 -17.57 -52.87
CA ASN A 543 -10.54 -17.34 -54.13
C ASN A 543 -11.30 -16.31 -54.97
N VAL A 544 -10.70 -15.16 -55.25
CA VAL A 544 -11.31 -14.13 -56.10
C VAL A 544 -10.89 -14.31 -57.54
N THR A 545 -11.86 -14.36 -58.44
CA THR A 545 -11.64 -14.44 -59.89
C THR A 545 -12.60 -13.53 -60.66
N LEU A 546 -12.37 -13.40 -61.96
CA LEU A 546 -13.27 -12.72 -62.88
C LEU A 546 -14.50 -13.59 -63.18
N ASP A 547 -15.68 -12.98 -63.30
CA ASP A 547 -16.86 -13.68 -63.80
C ASP A 547 -16.79 -13.91 -65.32
N ASP A 548 -16.08 -14.94 -65.76
CA ASP A 548 -15.91 -15.23 -67.18
C ASP A 548 -17.25 -15.42 -67.91
N ALA A 549 -18.31 -15.86 -67.23
CA ALA A 549 -19.63 -16.03 -67.85
C ALA A 549 -20.27 -14.70 -68.22
N PHE A 550 -19.95 -13.63 -67.49
CA PHE A 550 -20.40 -12.28 -67.84
C PHE A 550 -19.71 -11.75 -69.11
N PHE A 551 -18.44 -12.12 -69.33
CA PHE A 551 -17.66 -11.69 -70.49
C PHE A 551 -17.75 -12.63 -71.69
N THR A 552 -18.36 -13.80 -71.52
CA THR A 552 -18.50 -14.81 -72.57
C THR A 552 -19.86 -14.66 -73.25
N PHE A 553 -19.85 -14.43 -74.57
CA PHE A 553 -21.04 -14.16 -75.38
C PHE A 553 -21.24 -15.20 -76.47
N LEU A 554 -22.50 -15.51 -76.78
CA LEU A 554 -22.85 -16.12 -78.06
C LEU A 554 -22.74 -15.05 -79.15
N THR A 555 -21.79 -15.19 -80.06
CA THR A 555 -21.44 -14.16 -81.05
C THR A 555 -21.75 -14.52 -82.49
N GLY A 556 -22.05 -15.79 -82.76
CA GLY A 556 -22.44 -16.24 -84.08
C GLY A 556 -22.98 -17.65 -84.06
N SER A 557 -23.81 -17.96 -85.05
CA SER A 557 -24.23 -19.31 -85.41
C SER A 557 -24.13 -19.41 -86.91
N ILE A 558 -23.47 -20.45 -87.42
CA ILE A 558 -23.34 -20.68 -88.85
C ILE A 558 -23.67 -22.14 -89.16
N GLU A 559 -24.26 -22.35 -90.33
CA GLU A 559 -24.56 -23.67 -90.87
C GLU A 559 -23.57 -23.98 -92.00
N LEU A 560 -22.79 -25.04 -91.84
CA LEU A 560 -21.80 -25.51 -92.80
C LEU A 560 -22.10 -26.97 -93.13
N ASP A 561 -22.35 -27.29 -94.40
CA ASP A 561 -22.65 -28.64 -94.88
C ASP A 561 -23.76 -29.38 -94.08
N GLY A 562 -24.82 -28.65 -93.70
CA GLY A 562 -25.95 -29.18 -92.93
C GLY A 562 -25.69 -29.41 -91.44
N ARG A 563 -24.53 -28.97 -90.92
CA ARG A 563 -24.19 -28.98 -89.49
C ARG A 563 -24.09 -27.56 -88.95
N ARG A 564 -24.73 -27.30 -87.81
CA ARG A 564 -24.67 -26.00 -87.14
C ARG A 564 -23.55 -25.96 -86.12
N ILE A 565 -22.81 -24.85 -86.12
CA ILE A 565 -21.76 -24.54 -85.16
C ILE A 565 -22.03 -23.16 -84.57
N ALA A 566 -21.77 -23.01 -83.28
CA ALA A 566 -21.90 -21.74 -82.57
C ALA A 566 -20.52 -21.18 -82.23
N TRP A 567 -20.39 -19.86 -82.27
CA TRP A 567 -19.20 -19.14 -81.86
C TRP A 567 -19.43 -18.46 -80.53
N ILE A 568 -18.69 -18.91 -79.54
CA ILE A 568 -18.64 -18.30 -78.22
C ILE A 568 -17.38 -17.46 -78.15
N ARG A 569 -17.49 -16.24 -77.63
CA ARG A 569 -16.34 -15.34 -77.48
C ARG A 569 -16.27 -14.78 -76.08
N ASN A 570 -15.16 -14.99 -75.40
CA ASN A 570 -14.83 -14.25 -74.19
C ASN A 570 -14.26 -12.90 -74.62
N ARG A 571 -14.98 -11.82 -74.31
CA ARG A 571 -14.60 -10.45 -74.69
C ARG A 571 -13.51 -9.87 -73.80
N ALA A 572 -13.29 -10.41 -72.61
CA ALA A 572 -12.20 -10.00 -71.72
C ALA A 572 -10.86 -10.56 -72.19
N THR A 573 -10.81 -11.83 -72.60
CA THR A 573 -9.58 -12.47 -73.11
C THR A 573 -9.42 -12.37 -74.63
N ASN A 574 -10.47 -11.93 -75.33
CA ASN A 574 -10.59 -11.93 -76.79
C ASN A 574 -10.52 -13.33 -77.44
N GLU A 575 -10.70 -14.39 -76.64
CA GLU A 575 -10.70 -15.78 -77.13
C GLU A 575 -12.03 -16.15 -77.77
N LYS A 576 -11.95 -16.79 -78.94
CA LYS A 576 -13.11 -17.35 -79.66
C LYS A 576 -13.03 -18.88 -79.60
N ARG A 577 -14.14 -19.52 -79.26
CA ARG A 577 -14.32 -20.96 -79.29
C ARG A 577 -15.48 -21.32 -80.22
N GLU A 578 -15.26 -22.32 -81.05
CA GLU A 578 -16.32 -22.98 -81.82
C GLU A 578 -16.86 -24.15 -81.01
N VAL A 579 -18.19 -24.29 -80.95
CA VAL A 579 -18.86 -25.39 -80.28
C VAL A 579 -19.94 -26.00 -81.16
N LYS A 580 -20.14 -27.30 -81.00
CA LYS A 580 -21.11 -28.14 -81.71
C LYS A 580 -22.05 -28.80 -80.71
N GLU A 581 -23.16 -29.33 -81.20
CA GLU A 581 -24.05 -30.15 -80.36
C GLU A 581 -23.28 -31.33 -79.74
N GLY A 582 -23.44 -31.52 -78.43
CA GLY A 582 -22.70 -32.50 -77.63
C GLY A 582 -21.44 -31.96 -76.94
N ASP A 583 -20.92 -30.79 -77.33
CA ASP A 583 -19.72 -30.23 -76.69
C ASP A 583 -20.01 -29.70 -75.28
N SER A 584 -19.04 -29.85 -74.37
CA SER A 584 -19.07 -29.25 -73.03
C SER A 584 -18.47 -27.85 -73.02
N ILE A 585 -19.10 -26.96 -72.26
CA ILE A 585 -18.72 -25.58 -72.03
C ILE A 585 -18.64 -25.34 -70.52
N ASP A 586 -17.42 -25.07 -70.05
CA ASP A 586 -17.14 -24.70 -68.66
C ASP A 586 -16.76 -23.22 -68.63
N VAL A 587 -17.58 -22.41 -67.98
CA VAL A 587 -17.37 -20.95 -67.87
C VAL A 587 -17.82 -20.48 -66.48
N ALA A 588 -16.88 -19.94 -65.69
CA ALA A 588 -17.09 -19.60 -64.28
C ALA A 588 -17.65 -20.81 -63.48
N ASP A 589 -18.82 -20.66 -62.86
CA ASP A 589 -19.54 -21.72 -62.12
C ASP A 589 -20.57 -22.47 -63.00
N LEU A 590 -20.56 -22.26 -64.32
CA LEU A 590 -21.47 -22.92 -65.25
C LEU A 590 -20.78 -24.09 -65.94
N HIS A 591 -21.36 -25.27 -65.78
CA HIS A 591 -20.99 -26.50 -66.47
C HIS A 591 -22.13 -26.90 -67.41
N ALA A 592 -21.96 -26.65 -68.70
CA ALA A 592 -23.02 -26.76 -69.70
C ALA A 592 -22.67 -27.78 -70.79
N VAL A 593 -23.67 -28.49 -71.31
CA VAL A 593 -23.55 -29.29 -72.53
C VAL A 593 -24.45 -28.70 -73.61
N VAL A 594 -23.91 -28.49 -74.82
CA VAL A 594 -24.69 -27.96 -75.94
C VAL A 594 -25.68 -29.01 -76.43
N LYS A 595 -26.97 -28.71 -76.42
CA LYS A 595 -28.03 -29.62 -76.90
C LYS A 595 -28.55 -29.26 -78.27
N THR A 596 -28.76 -27.97 -78.52
CA THR A 596 -29.33 -27.51 -79.80
C THR A 596 -28.74 -26.17 -80.20
N ILE A 597 -28.41 -26.02 -81.49
CA ILE A 597 -27.94 -24.75 -82.05
C ILE A 597 -28.92 -24.25 -83.12
N THR A 598 -29.40 -23.02 -82.96
CA THR A 598 -30.23 -22.33 -83.95
C THR A 598 -29.55 -21.09 -84.51
N ASP A 599 -30.19 -20.39 -85.45
CA ASP A 599 -29.70 -19.12 -86.01
C ASP A 599 -29.77 -17.97 -84.99
N GLN A 600 -30.72 -18.01 -84.05
CA GLN A 600 -30.95 -16.95 -83.06
C GLN A 600 -30.53 -17.30 -81.63
N HIS A 601 -30.34 -18.57 -81.29
CA HIS A 601 -30.04 -19.01 -79.91
C HIS A 601 -29.39 -20.39 -79.84
N ILE A 602 -28.80 -20.71 -78.70
CA ILE A 602 -28.37 -22.06 -78.32
C ILE A 602 -29.18 -22.55 -77.11
N ILE A 603 -29.42 -23.86 -77.06
CA ILE A 603 -29.97 -24.56 -75.89
C ILE A 603 -28.84 -25.34 -75.23
N LEU A 604 -28.60 -25.06 -73.96
CA LEU A 604 -27.62 -25.70 -73.09
C LEU A 604 -28.34 -26.55 -72.05
N GLU A 605 -27.75 -27.67 -71.66
CA GLU A 605 -28.15 -28.41 -70.47
C GLU A 605 -27.18 -28.10 -69.34
N ILE A 606 -27.69 -27.57 -68.23
CA ILE A 606 -26.95 -27.26 -67.01
C ILE A 606 -27.71 -27.92 -65.87
N ASP A 607 -27.03 -28.77 -65.08
CA ASP A 607 -27.62 -29.56 -64.01
C ASP A 607 -28.89 -30.32 -64.43
N GLY A 608 -28.87 -30.88 -65.65
CA GLY A 608 -29.98 -31.64 -66.22
C GLY A 608 -31.21 -30.82 -66.63
N LYS A 609 -31.12 -29.48 -66.64
CA LYS A 609 -32.21 -28.59 -67.07
C LYS A 609 -31.85 -27.85 -68.36
N PRO A 610 -32.80 -27.62 -69.29
CA PRO A 610 -32.56 -26.86 -70.50
C PRO A 610 -32.56 -25.35 -70.23
N TRP A 611 -31.54 -24.67 -70.74
CA TRP A 611 -31.37 -23.21 -70.67
C TRP A 611 -31.12 -22.65 -72.06
N MET A 612 -31.73 -21.52 -72.37
CA MET A 612 -31.57 -20.81 -73.64
C MET A 612 -30.68 -19.60 -73.49
N LEU A 613 -29.74 -19.43 -74.43
CA LEU A 613 -28.94 -18.21 -74.60
C LEU A 613 -29.15 -17.67 -76.02
N SER A 614 -29.61 -16.43 -76.14
CA SER A 614 -29.81 -15.82 -77.46
C SER A 614 -28.54 -15.19 -78.00
N LEU A 615 -28.48 -15.06 -79.33
CA LEU A 615 -27.37 -14.44 -80.03
C LEU A 615 -27.19 -13.00 -79.54
N GLY A 616 -25.95 -12.64 -79.20
CA GLY A 616 -25.59 -11.33 -78.66
C GLY A 616 -25.68 -11.22 -77.13
N GLU A 617 -26.18 -12.25 -76.43
CA GLU A 617 -26.24 -12.29 -74.97
C GLU A 617 -25.00 -12.97 -74.36
N ASN A 618 -24.74 -12.65 -73.07
CA ASN A 618 -23.70 -13.31 -72.29
C ASN A 618 -24.25 -14.52 -71.50
N PHE A 619 -23.37 -15.40 -71.05
CA PHE A 619 -23.75 -16.61 -70.34
C PHE A 619 -24.50 -16.37 -69.01
N ARG A 620 -24.43 -15.16 -68.42
CA ARG A 620 -25.27 -14.80 -67.25
C ARG A 620 -26.71 -14.44 -67.61
N SER A 621 -27.03 -14.25 -68.90
CA SER A 621 -28.39 -14.02 -69.41
C SER A 621 -29.16 -15.30 -69.75
N LEU A 622 -28.60 -16.49 -69.45
CA LEU A 622 -29.24 -17.78 -69.67
C LEU A 622 -30.64 -17.82 -69.04
N ARG A 623 -31.63 -18.26 -69.83
CA ARG A 623 -33.03 -18.40 -69.40
C ARG A 623 -33.40 -19.86 -69.25
N ASN A 624 -33.89 -20.25 -68.08
CA ASN A 624 -34.36 -21.62 -67.84
C ASN A 624 -35.65 -21.88 -68.61
N LEU A 625 -35.64 -22.88 -69.49
CA LEU A 625 -36.79 -23.24 -70.32
C LEU A 625 -37.80 -24.16 -69.59
N ALA A 626 -37.39 -24.79 -68.49
CA ALA A 626 -38.28 -25.60 -67.65
C ALA A 626 -39.20 -24.76 -66.73
N SER A 627 -39.00 -23.45 -66.67
CA SER A 627 -39.79 -22.51 -65.85
C SER A 627 -40.79 -21.65 -66.65
N VAL A 628 -40.96 -21.90 -67.95
CA VAL A 628 -41.97 -21.19 -68.76
C VAL A 628 -43.33 -21.87 -68.54
N PRO A 629 -44.36 -21.18 -68.01
CA PRO A 629 -45.71 -21.75 -67.99
C PRO A 629 -46.18 -21.89 -69.44
N VAL A 630 -46.63 -23.09 -69.81
CA VAL A 630 -47.32 -23.33 -71.09
C VAL A 630 -48.59 -22.47 -71.07
N LEU A 631 -48.57 -21.34 -71.76
CA LEU A 631 -49.79 -20.62 -72.13
C LEU A 631 -50.42 -21.38 -73.29
N ASN A 632 -51.55 -22.04 -73.03
CA ASN A 632 -52.49 -22.50 -74.06
C ASN A 632 -53.19 -21.32 -74.72
#